data_AF-A0AAE8L3X8-F1
#
_entry.id   AF-A0AAE8L3X8-F1
#
_cell.length_a   1.000
_cell.length_b   1.000
_cell.length_c   1.000
_cell.angle_alpha   90.00
_cell.angle_beta   90.00
_cell.angle_gamma   90.00
#
_symmetry.space_group_name_H-M   'P 1'
#
loop_
_entity.id
_entity.type
_entity.pdbx_description
1 polymer ?
#
loop_
_entity_poly.entity_id
_entity_poly.type
_entity_poly.pdbx_seq_one_letter_code
_entity_poly.pdbx_strand_id
1 'polypeptide(L)' 'MDKNSRLSKEEKDFLKRYQSKRRHRFRELLAYCAILSKLTND' A
#
# COMPACT_ATOMS: atom_id res chain seq x y z
N MET A 1 7.99 13.94 -9.67
CA MET A 1 8.53 12.59 -9.39
C MET A 1 7.36 11.63 -9.29
N ASP A 2 7.28 10.63 -10.15
CA ASP A 2 6.18 9.67 -10.16
C ASP A 2 6.22 8.83 -8.87
N LYS A 3 5.29 9.08 -7.94
CA LYS A 3 5.23 8.40 -6.64
C LYS A 3 5.05 6.88 -6.79
N ASN A 4 4.51 6.43 -7.93
CA ASN A 4 4.38 5.01 -8.25
C ASN A 4 5.71 4.31 -8.57
N SER A 5 6.79 5.04 -8.80
CA SER A 5 8.13 4.47 -9.00
C SER A 5 8.75 3.91 -7.72
N ARG A 6 8.34 4.43 -6.55
CA ARG A 6 8.86 4.02 -5.23
C ARG A 6 8.31 2.68 -4.73
N LEU A 7 7.21 2.20 -5.29
CA LEU A 7 6.56 0.97 -4.85
C LEU A 7 7.06 -0.24 -5.62
N SER A 8 7.36 -1.31 -4.89
CA SER A 8 7.62 -2.61 -5.48
C SER A 8 6.37 -3.17 -6.18
N LYS A 9 6.56 -4.17 -7.05
CA LYS A 9 5.44 -4.86 -7.69
C LYS A 9 4.51 -5.50 -6.66
N GLU A 10 5.07 -6.07 -5.60
CA GLU A 10 4.31 -6.71 -4.51
C GLU A 10 3.45 -5.72 -3.74
N GLU A 11 3.97 -4.51 -3.50
CA GLU A 11 3.22 -3.44 -2.82
C GLU A 11 2.06 -2.95 -3.68
N LYS A 12 2.26 -2.82 -4.99
CA LYS A 12 1.19 -2.47 -5.93
C LYS A 12 0.11 -3.55 -5.96
N ASP A 13 0.50 -4.82 -5.99
CA ASP A 13 -0.43 -5.95 -5.99
C ASP A 13 -1.13 -6.10 -4.63
N PHE A 14 -0.46 -5.74 -3.53
CA PHE A 14 -1.09 -5.62 -2.22
C PHE A 14 -2.16 -4.53 -2.23
N LEU A 15 -1.85 -3.32 -2.70
CA LEU A 15 -2.80 -2.20 -2.73
C LEU A 15 -4.05 -2.51 -3.57
N LYS A 16 -3.88 -3.16 -4.73
CA LYS A 16 -5.01 -3.64 -5.55
C LYS A 16 -5.91 -4.60 -4.77
N ARG A 17 -5.32 -5.63 -4.17
CA ARG A 17 -6.05 -6.62 -3.36
C ARG A 17 -6.69 -5.99 -2.13
N TYR A 18 -6.02 -5.02 -1.53
CA TYR A 18 -6.51 -4.26 -0.40
C TYR A 18 -7.76 -3.47 -0.79
N GLN A 19 -7.73 -2.69 -1.88
CA GLN A 19 -8.90 -1.93 -2.35
C GLN A 19 -10.11 -2.81 -2.73
N SER A 20 -9.88 -4.01 -3.28
CA SER A 20 -10.97 -4.92 -3.65
C SER A 20 -11.70 -5.56 -2.46
N LYS A 21 -11.15 -5.48 -1.25
CA LYS A 21 -11.75 -6.06 -0.05
C LYS A 21 -12.63 -5.04 0.67
N ARG A 22 -13.82 -5.46 1.12
CA ARG A 22 -14.69 -4.64 1.96
C ARG A 22 -14.31 -4.64 3.44
N ARG A 23 -13.55 -5.66 3.89
CA ARG A 23 -13.08 -5.82 5.27
C ARG A 23 -11.61 -6.17 5.26
N HIS A 24 -10.86 -5.59 6.19
CA HIS A 24 -9.42 -5.80 6.31
C HIS A 24 -9.07 -6.38 7.67
N ARG A 25 -8.08 -7.25 7.70
CA ARG A 25 -7.45 -7.67 8.96
C ARG A 25 -6.58 -6.53 9.48
N PHE A 26 -6.39 -6.48 10.80
CA PHE A 26 -5.53 -5.48 11.42
C PHE A 26 -4.12 -5.43 10.81
N ARG A 27 -3.53 -6.60 10.50
CA ARG A 27 -2.23 -6.68 9.83
C ARG A 27 -2.22 -6.03 8.44
N GLU A 28 -3.33 -6.10 7.70
CA GLU A 28 -3.44 -5.45 6.38
C GLU A 28 -3.51 -3.92 6.54
N LEU A 29 -4.18 -3.41 7.58
CA LEU A 29 -4.18 -1.99 7.90
C LEU A 29 -2.76 -1.48 8.19
N LEU A 30 -1.99 -2.21 9.00
CA LEU A 30 -0.60 -1.83 9.30
C LEU A 30 0.28 -1.83 8.05
N ALA A 31 0.15 -2.85 7.19
CA ALA A 31 0.88 -2.92 5.94
C ALA A 31 0.51 -1.77 5.00
N TYR A 32 -0.78 -1.42 4.90
CA TYR A 32 -1.25 -0.28 4.14
C TYR A 32 -0.65 1.05 4.64
N CYS A 33 -0.65 1.28 5.95
CA CYS A 33 -0.01 2.47 6.53
C CYS A 33 1.49 2.53 6.22
N ALA A 34 2.21 1.43 6.35
CA ALA A 34 3.65 1.38 6.05
C ALA A 34 3.94 1.69 4.57
N ILE A 35 3.11 1.19 3.65
CA ILE A 35 3.21 1.49 2.20
C ILE A 35 2.88 2.95 1.91
N LEU A 36 1.83 3.49 2.54
CA LEU A 36 1.48 4.90 2.40
C LEU A 36 2.59 5.83 2.88
N SER A 37 3.27 5.52 3.99
CA SER A 37 4.39 6.30 4.49
C SER A 37 5.52 6.46 3.46
N LYS A 38 5.72 5.47 2.57
CA LYS A 38 6.70 5.57 1.46
C LYS A 38 6.29 6.55 0.37
N LEU A 39 4.99 6.83 0.26
CA LEU A 39 4.39 7.72 -0.74
C LEU A 39 4.21 9.16 -0.21
N THR A 40 4.15 9.34 1.11
CA THR A 40 3.87 10.63 1.76
C THR A 40 5.08 11.26 2.42
N ASN A 41 6.13 10.49 2.76
CA ASN A 41 7.36 11.06 3.29
C ASN A 41 8.33 11.34 2.14
N ASP A 42 8.52 12.64 1.85
CA ASP A 42 9.79 13.21 1.40
C ASP A 42 10.67 13.50 2.63
#